data_AF-A0A544XR98-F1
#
_entry.id   AF-A0A544XR98-F1
#
_cell.length_a   1.000
_cell.length_b   1.000
_cell.length_c   1.000
_cell.angle_alpha   90.00
_cell.angle_beta   90.00
_cell.angle_gamma   90.00
#
_symmetry.space_group_name_H-M   'P 1'
#
loop_
_entity.id
_entity.type
_entity.pdbx_description
1 polymer ?
#
loop_
_entity_poly.entity_id
_entity_poly.type
_entity_poly.pdbx_seq_one_letter_code
_entity_poly.pdbx_strand_id
1 'polypeptide(L)'
;PLRIGAAMAGAIDETMVYQRPLSAAGVADLFTQAQAAEAPAVPSGKVSPARTSPGITTSASSTAAADDGSFYKRIQLEDCLALDDNYDGDKADTYVTWMKGEYAFGQSRIHESTYNYCWSSYIYVLEFAENPFTGAMVRAAKRSLLKKAKKKNGQSVEVEDDDAFRFRATWVMHTFLGNAGGKEFSQGQLSAQTFKIFTRLDGFAVVDGNGSVKVPSSDLSGIKMGVHPGPGAGACRYQSGPRSPIDVWEWNAYSDAEYIFGWEGITSGVHRCEVGVVVFIPGEDQKSGLAIPLWNRKLVDTRYKVERNRVLRHGSGIPVSEWDGYPYTELVPVVQCDWEKAGWGPRQRKGGCINASVPRVFVMSKSGNTNFLEVIQHIEKALDPNVNAGTAPPKRARHDWSKPEFPPARTSIMVPESKTIYGDWKDPNSPPLIKVNTEKANYNRRHFEKLQFTTDVGTTAERRWPDLDKEDVKPWHLTYVNYCKYYFGEKYANPDKVAYGVPQKKSVACDEYPFASTEQGAGKRDGNYSIQAVSNDHNDAHGAALDKFYADYRVVPGSQFWVKIVR
;
A
#
# COMPACT_ATOMS: atom_id res chain seq x y z
N PRO A 1 24.63 -35.71 4.77
CA PRO A 1 23.31 -35.12 5.05
C PRO A 1 23.34 -33.59 4.83
N LEU A 2 22.82 -33.14 3.68
CA LEU A 2 22.75 -31.72 3.31
C LEU A 2 21.70 -31.02 4.17
N ARG A 3 22.14 -30.04 4.97
CA ARG A 3 21.27 -29.13 5.70
C ARG A 3 20.84 -28.00 4.75
N ILE A 4 19.58 -28.04 4.33
CA ILE A 4 18.90 -26.87 3.77
C ILE A 4 18.79 -25.85 4.91
N GLY A 5 19.27 -24.62 4.72
CA GLY A 5 19.03 -23.53 5.68
C GLY A 5 20.09 -22.44 5.81
N ALA A 6 21.22 -22.47 5.10
CA ALA A 6 22.24 -21.42 5.21
C ALA A 6 22.86 -21.05 3.86
N ALA A 7 22.02 -20.65 2.90
CA ALA A 7 22.34 -19.80 1.75
C ALA A 7 21.12 -19.76 0.81
N MET A 8 20.02 -19.13 1.24
CA MET A 8 19.03 -18.61 0.29
C MET A 8 19.10 -17.10 0.41
N ALA A 9 20.01 -16.53 -0.38
CA ALA A 9 20.32 -15.11 -0.43
C ALA A 9 19.73 -14.42 -1.68
N GLY A 10 18.79 -15.06 -2.38
CA GLY A 10 17.93 -14.46 -3.41
C GLY A 10 16.54 -14.15 -2.84
N ALA A 11 15.77 -13.29 -3.52
CA ALA A 11 14.36 -13.11 -3.18
C ALA A 11 13.64 -14.47 -3.30
N ILE A 12 12.78 -14.81 -2.35
CA ILE A 12 12.00 -16.08 -2.38
C ILE A 12 11.14 -16.18 -3.66
N ASP A 13 10.93 -15.05 -4.34
CA ASP A 13 10.32 -14.89 -5.67
C ASP A 13 11.03 -15.70 -6.79
N GLU A 14 12.23 -16.25 -6.55
CA GLU A 14 12.99 -17.06 -7.52
C GLU A 14 12.81 -18.57 -7.32
N THR A 15 12.01 -19.03 -6.35
CA THR A 15 11.67 -20.46 -6.24
C THR A 15 10.52 -20.84 -7.16
N MET A 16 10.84 -21.46 -8.31
CA MET A 16 9.84 -22.09 -9.16
C MET A 16 9.37 -23.42 -8.52
N VAL A 17 8.09 -23.49 -8.13
CA VAL A 17 7.46 -24.74 -7.66
C VAL A 17 6.85 -25.45 -8.86
N TYR A 18 7.47 -26.56 -9.28
CA TYR A 18 6.92 -27.39 -10.35
C TYR A 18 5.81 -28.30 -9.80
N GLN A 19 4.57 -28.08 -10.20
CA GLN A 19 3.41 -28.88 -9.76
C GLN A 19 3.30 -30.26 -10.44
N ARG A 20 4.38 -30.76 -11.07
CA ARG A 20 4.41 -32.09 -11.67
C ARG A 20 5.67 -32.86 -11.25
N PRO A 21 5.62 -34.20 -11.17
CA PRO A 21 6.82 -35.02 -11.03
C PRO A 21 7.78 -34.69 -12.18
N LEU A 22 8.96 -34.19 -11.85
CA LEU A 22 10.03 -34.01 -12.83
C LEU A 22 10.71 -35.36 -13.06
N SER A 23 10.92 -35.72 -14.32
CA SER A 23 11.81 -36.83 -14.66
C SER A 23 13.25 -36.46 -14.29
N ALA A 24 14.13 -37.45 -14.16
CA ALA A 24 15.56 -37.20 -13.91
C ALA A 24 16.18 -36.26 -14.97
N ALA A 25 15.75 -36.38 -16.23
CA ALA A 25 16.13 -35.46 -17.31
C ALA A 25 15.58 -34.04 -17.07
N GLY A 26 14.32 -33.90 -16.65
CA GLY A 26 13.73 -32.61 -16.33
C GLY A 26 14.43 -31.90 -15.17
N VAL A 27 14.94 -32.63 -14.17
CA VAL A 27 15.77 -32.05 -13.10
C VAL A 27 17.13 -31.61 -13.65
N ALA A 28 17.78 -32.42 -14.49
CA ALA A 28 19.07 -32.08 -15.08
C ALA A 28 19.00 -30.84 -16.01
N ASP A 29 17.91 -30.69 -16.77
CA ASP A 29 17.67 -29.54 -17.63
C ASP A 29 17.53 -28.25 -16.81
N LEU A 30 16.88 -28.30 -15.64
CA LEU A 30 16.77 -27.15 -14.74
C LEU A 30 18.11 -26.71 -14.17
N PHE A 31 18.96 -27.66 -13.77
CA PHE A 31 20.33 -27.34 -13.34
C PHE A 31 21.15 -26.74 -14.48
N THR A 32 20.94 -27.20 -15.71
CA THR A 32 21.65 -26.69 -16.90
C THR A 32 21.17 -25.29 -17.27
N GLN A 33 19.87 -25.00 -17.18
CA GLN A 33 19.31 -23.66 -17.40
C GLN A 33 19.77 -22.65 -16.34
N ALA A 34 19.78 -23.05 -15.07
CA ALA A 34 20.29 -22.19 -13.98
C ALA A 34 21.77 -21.83 -14.19
N GLN A 35 22.60 -22.80 -14.60
CA GLN A 35 24.01 -22.57 -14.91
C GLN A 35 24.22 -21.72 -16.18
N ALA A 36 23.33 -21.81 -17.16
CA ALA A 36 23.38 -20.97 -18.36
C ALA A 36 22.99 -19.52 -18.08
N ALA A 37 22.09 -19.28 -17.12
CA ALA A 37 21.68 -17.94 -16.69
C ALA A 37 22.74 -17.25 -15.81
N GLU A 38 23.60 -18.00 -15.11
CA GLU A 38 24.69 -17.48 -14.28
C GLU A 38 25.98 -17.14 -15.06
N ALA A 39 26.06 -17.42 -16.37
CA ALA A 39 27.26 -17.14 -17.16
C ALA A 39 27.49 -15.61 -17.30
N PRO A 40 28.52 -15.03 -16.65
CA PRO A 40 28.82 -13.62 -16.79
C PRO A 40 29.51 -13.38 -18.14
N ALA A 41 29.17 -12.29 -18.83
CA ALA A 41 30.03 -11.77 -19.89
C ALA A 41 31.42 -11.48 -19.30
N VAL A 42 32.41 -12.24 -19.74
CA VAL A 42 33.80 -12.26 -19.25
C VAL A 42 34.47 -10.88 -19.37
N PRO A 43 35.08 -10.34 -18.30
CA PRO A 43 36.25 -9.49 -18.43
C PRO A 43 37.51 -10.28 -18.01
N SER A 44 38.57 -10.15 -18.79
CA SER A 44 39.83 -10.84 -18.59
C SER A 44 40.55 -10.44 -17.29
N GLY A 45 41.02 -11.44 -16.54
CA GLY A 45 42.42 -11.48 -16.09
C GLY A 45 42.74 -11.19 -14.60
N LYS A 46 43.28 -12.26 -13.96
CA LYS A 46 44.31 -12.33 -12.89
C LYS A 46 43.87 -12.43 -11.40
N VAL A 47 43.75 -13.68 -10.92
CA VAL A 47 44.64 -14.42 -9.94
C VAL A 47 45.10 -13.58 -8.71
N SER A 48 44.94 -13.89 -7.41
CA SER A 48 44.89 -15.13 -6.57
C SER A 48 44.65 -14.74 -5.06
N PRO A 49 44.76 -15.60 -3.99
CA PRO A 49 43.77 -16.57 -3.47
C PRO A 49 43.46 -16.49 -1.93
N ALA A 50 42.40 -17.19 -1.50
CA ALA A 50 42.10 -17.91 -0.21
C ALA A 50 42.61 -17.34 1.17
N ARG A 51 41.94 -17.44 2.33
CA ARG A 51 41.43 -18.65 3.00
C ARG A 51 40.81 -18.35 4.40
N THR A 52 39.88 -19.20 4.85
CA THR A 52 39.56 -19.66 6.24
C THR A 52 38.81 -18.79 7.26
N SER A 53 37.55 -19.17 7.51
CA SER A 53 36.81 -19.15 8.80
C SER A 53 37.35 -20.25 9.76
N PRO A 54 36.83 -20.49 11.00
CA PRO A 54 35.65 -19.93 11.68
C PRO A 54 35.82 -19.59 13.19
N GLY A 55 34.86 -18.81 13.73
CA GLY A 55 34.71 -18.59 15.17
C GLY A 55 33.23 -18.54 15.54
N ILE A 56 32.74 -19.63 16.11
CA ILE A 56 31.41 -19.78 16.71
C ILE A 56 31.42 -19.08 18.06
N THR A 57 30.53 -18.11 18.27
CA THR A 57 30.06 -17.75 19.61
C THR A 57 28.56 -17.54 19.56
N THR A 58 27.88 -18.50 20.16
CA THR A 58 26.50 -18.44 20.63
C THR A 58 26.35 -17.37 21.70
N SER A 59 25.52 -16.37 21.45
CA SER A 59 24.95 -15.52 22.49
C SER A 59 23.48 -15.28 22.17
N ALA A 60 22.63 -16.01 22.89
CA ALA A 60 21.22 -15.72 23.02
C ALA A 60 21.08 -14.38 23.77
N SER A 61 20.51 -13.39 23.09
CA SER A 61 20.09 -12.13 23.67
C SER A 61 18.66 -11.89 23.21
N SER A 62 17.75 -11.91 24.18
CA SER A 62 16.36 -11.51 24.08
C SER A 62 16.23 -10.09 23.51
N THR A 63 15.80 -9.98 22.26
CA THR A 63 15.44 -8.70 21.64
C THR A 63 13.93 -8.61 21.46
N ALA A 64 13.41 -7.47 21.94
CA ALA A 64 12.09 -6.93 21.70
C ALA A 64 11.57 -7.19 20.28
N ALA A 65 10.28 -7.55 20.20
CA ALA A 65 9.41 -7.54 19.01
C ALA A 65 10.16 -7.36 17.67
N ALA A 66 10.77 -8.45 17.20
CA ALA A 66 11.22 -8.54 15.83
C ALA A 66 9.96 -8.55 14.96
N ASP A 67 9.63 -7.37 14.44
CA ASP A 67 8.76 -7.19 13.29
C ASP A 67 9.27 -8.12 12.18
N ASP A 68 8.48 -9.14 11.85
CA ASP A 68 8.80 -10.27 10.97
C ASP A 68 8.89 -9.89 9.48
N GLY A 69 8.82 -8.59 9.17
CA GLY A 69 8.75 -8.10 7.79
C GLY A 69 7.40 -8.34 7.11
N SER A 70 6.35 -8.73 7.84
CA SER A 70 5.02 -9.04 7.29
C SER A 70 4.39 -7.91 6.49
N PHE A 71 4.62 -6.64 6.83
CA PHE A 71 4.09 -5.49 6.07
C PHE A 71 4.60 -5.42 4.62
N TYR A 72 5.76 -6.05 4.37
CA TYR A 72 6.43 -6.12 3.07
C TYR A 72 6.46 -7.56 2.53
N LYS A 73 5.58 -8.43 3.05
CA LYS A 73 5.45 -9.79 2.52
C LYS A 73 4.98 -9.71 1.07
N ARG A 74 5.77 -10.28 0.15
CA ARG A 74 5.40 -10.41 -1.25
C ARG A 74 4.39 -11.53 -1.41
N ILE A 75 3.35 -11.24 -2.18
CA ILE A 75 2.32 -12.23 -2.51
C ILE A 75 2.86 -13.07 -3.67
N GLN A 76 2.98 -14.38 -3.46
CA GLN A 76 3.35 -15.27 -4.56
C GLN A 76 2.17 -15.46 -5.51
N LEU A 77 2.45 -15.88 -6.76
CA LEU A 77 1.38 -16.24 -7.70
C LEU A 77 0.46 -17.31 -7.09
N GLU A 78 1.02 -18.31 -6.40
CA GLU A 78 0.29 -19.39 -5.73
C GLU A 78 -0.60 -18.87 -4.60
N ASP A 79 -0.13 -17.89 -3.82
CA ASP A 79 -0.95 -17.26 -2.78
C ASP A 79 -2.15 -16.54 -3.41
N CYS A 80 -1.93 -15.87 -4.54
CA CYS A 80 -2.98 -15.22 -5.32
C CYS A 80 -4.01 -16.23 -5.85
N LEU A 81 -3.56 -17.44 -6.20
CA LEU A 81 -4.43 -18.55 -6.60
C LEU A 81 -5.19 -19.15 -5.41
N ALA A 82 -4.54 -19.34 -4.24
CA ALA A 82 -5.09 -20.02 -3.07
C ALA A 82 -6.05 -19.16 -2.23
N LEU A 83 -6.07 -17.84 -2.44
CA LEU A 83 -7.13 -16.96 -1.96
C LEU A 83 -8.53 -17.43 -2.42
N ASP A 84 -8.63 -18.38 -3.36
CA ASP A 84 -9.85 -19.04 -3.82
C ASP A 84 -10.59 -19.83 -2.73
N ASP A 85 -9.86 -20.59 -1.90
CA ASP A 85 -10.40 -21.75 -1.16
C ASP A 85 -10.56 -21.59 0.37
N ASN A 86 -9.84 -20.66 1.01
CA ASN A 86 -9.69 -20.62 2.48
C ASN A 86 -10.10 -19.31 3.16
N TYR A 87 -10.75 -18.38 2.44
CA TYR A 87 -11.11 -17.08 3.02
C TYR A 87 -12.42 -17.16 3.83
N ASP A 88 -12.30 -17.65 5.06
CA ASP A 88 -13.32 -17.54 6.09
C ASP A 88 -13.34 -16.09 6.62
N GLY A 89 -14.48 -15.42 6.48
CA GLY A 89 -14.63 -13.96 6.51
C GLY A 89 -14.29 -13.25 7.83
N ASP A 90 -13.81 -13.97 8.85
CA ASP A 90 -13.69 -13.48 10.22
C ASP A 90 -12.25 -13.30 10.74
N LYS A 91 -11.21 -13.72 10.01
CA LYS A 91 -9.81 -13.64 10.50
C LYS A 91 -8.80 -12.89 9.64
N ALA A 92 -9.22 -12.29 8.53
CA ALA A 92 -8.33 -11.48 7.73
C ALA A 92 -8.19 -10.09 8.34
N ASP A 93 -7.04 -9.84 8.98
CA ASP A 93 -6.54 -8.52 9.24
C ASP A 93 -6.64 -7.67 7.95
N THR A 94 -7.42 -6.60 8.06
CA THR A 94 -7.42 -5.39 7.22
C THR A 94 -6.67 -5.51 5.89
N TYR A 95 -7.34 -5.81 4.77
CA TYR A 95 -7.10 -5.24 3.42
C TYR A 95 -7.97 -5.84 2.30
N VAL A 96 -9.04 -6.58 2.59
CA VAL A 96 -9.99 -7.03 1.55
C VAL A 96 -11.16 -6.05 1.44
N THR A 97 -11.07 -5.16 0.45
CA THR A 97 -12.10 -4.16 0.15
C THR A 97 -13.32 -4.83 -0.51
N TRP A 98 -14.39 -4.98 0.27
CA TRP A 98 -15.81 -4.82 -0.10
C TRP A 98 -16.19 -4.94 -1.59
N MET A 99 -16.57 -6.14 -2.03
CA MET A 99 -17.53 -6.36 -3.13
C MET A 99 -18.44 -7.55 -2.75
N LYS A 100 -19.47 -7.29 -1.94
CA LYS A 100 -20.57 -8.24 -1.68
C LYS A 100 -21.68 -7.98 -2.69
N GLY A 101 -21.93 -8.96 -3.56
CA GLY A 101 -23.18 -9.12 -4.30
C GLY A 101 -23.13 -8.65 -5.75
N GLU A 102 -22.93 -9.59 -6.68
CA GLU A 102 -23.77 -9.86 -7.87
C GLU A 102 -23.05 -10.84 -8.80
N TYR A 103 -23.76 -11.89 -9.23
CA TYR A 103 -23.23 -13.09 -9.86
C TYR A 103 -22.75 -12.89 -11.33
N ALA A 104 -21.81 -13.76 -11.71
CA ALA A 104 -21.40 -14.18 -13.07
C ALA A 104 -20.25 -13.47 -13.82
N PHE A 105 -19.61 -12.46 -13.23
CA PHE A 105 -18.18 -12.11 -13.46
C PHE A 105 -17.37 -12.14 -12.14
N GLY A 106 -18.00 -12.70 -11.09
CA GLY A 106 -17.56 -12.73 -9.70
C GLY A 106 -16.45 -13.73 -9.36
N GLN A 107 -15.45 -13.89 -10.23
CA GLN A 107 -14.23 -14.62 -9.88
C GLN A 107 -12.95 -13.78 -10.06
N SER A 108 -13.04 -12.51 -10.48
CA SER A 108 -11.87 -11.62 -10.45
C SER A 108 -11.54 -11.19 -9.01
N ARG A 109 -10.65 -11.95 -8.37
CA ARG A 109 -10.19 -11.67 -7.00
C ARG A 109 -9.05 -10.67 -7.09
N ILE A 110 -9.27 -9.44 -6.61
CA ILE A 110 -8.20 -8.46 -6.49
C ILE A 110 -7.81 -8.29 -5.03
N HIS A 111 -6.53 -8.48 -4.73
CA HIS A 111 -5.94 -8.13 -3.45
C HIS A 111 -4.91 -7.03 -3.69
N GLU A 112 -5.11 -5.89 -3.03
CA GLU A 112 -4.26 -4.72 -3.16
C GLU A 112 -3.66 -4.41 -1.79
N SER A 113 -2.34 -4.34 -1.74
CA SER A 113 -1.58 -3.83 -0.59
C SER A 113 -0.63 -2.76 -1.07
N THR A 114 -0.02 -2.04 -0.13
CA THR A 114 0.90 -0.93 -0.45
C THR A 114 2.03 -1.34 -1.41
N TYR A 115 2.49 -2.59 -1.35
CA TYR A 115 3.60 -3.08 -2.19
C TYR A 115 3.24 -4.20 -3.14
N ASN A 116 1.99 -4.66 -3.15
CA ASN A 116 1.56 -5.76 -3.98
C ASN A 116 0.21 -5.51 -4.63
N TYR A 117 0.08 -5.93 -5.88
CA TYR A 117 -1.21 -6.27 -6.48
C TYR A 117 -1.26 -7.77 -6.71
N CYS A 118 -2.45 -8.33 -6.58
CA CYS A 118 -2.78 -9.69 -6.97
C CYS A 118 -4.14 -9.65 -7.66
N TRP A 119 -4.23 -10.25 -8.84
CA TRP A 119 -5.47 -10.40 -9.58
C TRP A 119 -5.52 -11.79 -10.22
N SER A 120 -6.65 -12.48 -10.11
CA SER A 120 -6.87 -13.79 -10.75
C SER A 120 -8.31 -13.88 -11.23
N SER A 121 -8.54 -14.41 -12.43
CA SER A 121 -9.88 -14.75 -12.94
C SER A 121 -9.84 -15.88 -13.97
N TYR A 122 -10.91 -16.69 -14.01
CA TYR A 122 -11.23 -17.46 -15.20
C TYR A 122 -11.84 -16.53 -16.27
N ILE A 123 -11.44 -16.74 -17.52
CA ILE A 123 -11.87 -15.98 -18.69
C ILE A 123 -12.44 -16.96 -19.71
N TYR A 124 -13.61 -16.60 -20.24
CA TYR A 124 -14.32 -17.34 -21.28
C TYR A 124 -14.44 -16.45 -22.51
N VAL A 125 -13.90 -16.93 -23.62
CA VAL A 125 -13.97 -16.24 -24.93
C VAL A 125 -14.92 -17.04 -25.81
N LEU A 126 -16.12 -16.51 -26.00
CA LEU A 126 -17.16 -17.08 -26.85
C LEU A 126 -17.00 -16.65 -28.32
N GLU A 127 -17.52 -17.46 -29.25
CA GLU A 127 -17.58 -17.06 -30.67
C GLU A 127 -18.66 -15.99 -30.91
N PHE A 128 -19.76 -16.04 -30.13
CA PHE A 128 -20.87 -15.10 -30.19
C PHE A 128 -21.17 -14.50 -28.81
N ALA A 129 -21.51 -13.21 -28.78
CA ALA A 129 -21.91 -12.50 -27.58
C ALA A 129 -23.21 -11.74 -27.84
N GLU A 130 -24.06 -11.59 -26.83
CA GLU A 130 -25.28 -10.81 -26.92
C GLU A 130 -24.94 -9.32 -27.09
N ASN A 131 -25.49 -8.67 -28.13
CA ASN A 131 -25.38 -7.24 -28.32
C ASN A 131 -26.19 -6.54 -27.21
N PRO A 132 -25.57 -5.73 -26.35
CA PRO A 132 -26.26 -5.15 -25.19
C PRO A 132 -27.33 -4.12 -25.55
N PHE A 133 -27.36 -3.63 -26.80
CA PHE A 133 -28.33 -2.66 -27.27
C PHE A 133 -29.51 -3.31 -28.00
N THR A 134 -29.29 -4.47 -28.62
CA THR A 134 -30.31 -5.12 -29.46
C THR A 134 -30.78 -6.48 -28.94
N GLY A 135 -30.09 -7.05 -27.95
CA GLY A 135 -30.32 -8.42 -27.48
C GLY A 135 -29.96 -9.50 -28.51
N ALA A 136 -29.44 -9.12 -29.68
CA ALA A 136 -29.11 -10.07 -30.74
C ALA A 136 -27.72 -10.67 -30.51
N MET A 137 -27.58 -11.98 -30.71
CA MET A 137 -26.26 -12.63 -30.71
C MET A 137 -25.45 -12.14 -31.90
N VAL A 138 -24.34 -11.45 -31.62
CA VAL A 138 -23.39 -10.96 -32.61
C VAL A 138 -22.04 -11.64 -32.39
N ARG A 139 -21.31 -11.91 -33.48
CA ARG A 139 -20.01 -12.55 -33.39
C ARG A 139 -19.05 -11.69 -32.55
N ALA A 140 -18.56 -12.21 -31.43
CA ALA A 140 -17.84 -11.45 -30.39
C ALA A 140 -16.47 -10.95 -30.87
N ALA A 141 -15.91 -11.59 -31.90
CA ALA A 141 -14.72 -11.17 -32.61
C ALA A 141 -15.00 -11.07 -34.11
N LYS A 142 -14.32 -10.14 -34.81
CA LYS A 142 -14.48 -9.97 -36.27
C LYS A 142 -14.18 -11.26 -37.07
N ARG A 143 -13.49 -12.26 -36.50
CA ARG A 143 -13.24 -13.63 -37.04
C ARG A 143 -13.06 -14.63 -35.88
N SER A 144 -13.51 -15.89 -36.03
CA SER A 144 -13.53 -16.89 -34.93
C SER A 144 -12.12 -17.29 -34.49
N LEU A 145 -11.80 -17.02 -33.23
CA LEU A 145 -10.56 -17.48 -32.58
C LEU A 145 -10.51 -19.01 -32.52
N LEU A 146 -11.64 -19.62 -32.20
CA LEU A 146 -11.76 -21.06 -31.97
C LEU A 146 -11.46 -21.87 -33.24
N LYS A 147 -11.69 -21.31 -34.43
CA LYS A 147 -11.30 -21.94 -35.71
C LYS A 147 -9.79 -22.10 -35.91
N LYS A 148 -8.96 -21.40 -35.13
CA LYS A 148 -7.49 -21.58 -35.13
C LYS A 148 -7.04 -22.69 -34.18
N ALA A 149 -7.91 -23.15 -33.27
CA ALA A 149 -7.60 -24.20 -32.33
C ALA A 149 -7.29 -25.51 -33.07
N LYS A 150 -6.15 -26.10 -32.73
CA LYS A 150 -5.71 -27.39 -33.24
C LYS A 150 -5.36 -28.30 -32.08
N LYS A 151 -5.60 -29.59 -32.25
CA LYS A 151 -4.97 -30.61 -31.43
C LYS A 151 -3.46 -30.59 -31.67
N LYS A 152 -2.66 -31.01 -30.69
CA LYS A 152 -1.18 -31.02 -30.77
C LYS A 152 -0.65 -31.85 -31.94
N ASN A 153 -1.42 -32.84 -32.41
CA ASN A 153 -1.14 -33.62 -33.61
C ASN A 153 -1.46 -32.89 -34.95
N GLY A 154 -1.90 -31.63 -34.89
CA GLY A 154 -2.23 -30.78 -36.04
C GLY A 154 -3.68 -30.87 -36.52
N GLN A 155 -4.51 -31.77 -35.98
CA GLN A 155 -5.92 -31.88 -36.35
C GLN A 155 -6.71 -30.64 -35.89
N SER A 156 -7.62 -30.13 -36.73
CA SER A 156 -8.52 -29.05 -36.32
C SER A 156 -9.42 -29.50 -35.16
N VAL A 157 -9.70 -28.58 -34.24
CA VAL A 157 -10.73 -28.79 -33.22
C VAL A 157 -12.09 -28.52 -33.86
N GLU A 158 -13.06 -29.42 -33.69
CA GLU A 158 -14.45 -29.17 -34.05
C GLU A 158 -15.07 -28.23 -33.00
N VAL A 159 -15.68 -27.14 -33.46
CA VAL A 159 -16.18 -26.05 -32.63
C VAL A 159 -17.65 -25.81 -32.98
N GLU A 160 -18.50 -25.84 -31.96
CA GLU A 160 -19.93 -25.51 -32.02
C GLU A 160 -20.18 -24.04 -31.63
N ASP A 161 -21.37 -23.52 -31.93
CA ASP A 161 -21.69 -22.08 -31.74
C ASP A 161 -21.70 -21.65 -30.26
N ASP A 162 -21.92 -22.59 -29.33
CA ASP A 162 -21.94 -22.41 -27.88
C ASP A 162 -20.61 -22.79 -27.20
N ASP A 163 -19.63 -23.30 -27.95
CA ASP A 163 -18.32 -23.61 -27.40
C ASP A 163 -17.58 -22.32 -26.99
N ALA A 164 -16.81 -22.41 -25.90
CA ALA A 164 -15.98 -21.32 -25.40
C ALA A 164 -14.51 -21.74 -25.30
N PHE A 165 -13.61 -20.80 -25.62
CA PHE A 165 -12.22 -20.93 -25.21
C PHE A 165 -12.08 -20.40 -23.79
N ARG A 166 -11.71 -21.29 -22.85
CA ARG A 166 -11.51 -20.96 -21.45
C ARG A 166 -10.03 -20.97 -21.11
N PHE A 167 -9.60 -20.01 -20.31
CA PHE A 167 -8.30 -20.03 -19.63
C PHE A 167 -8.41 -19.25 -18.31
N ARG A 168 -7.49 -19.49 -17.38
CA ARG A 168 -7.33 -18.66 -16.19
C ARG A 168 -6.14 -17.75 -16.40
N ALA A 169 -6.31 -16.50 -16.00
CA ALA A 169 -5.27 -15.49 -16.01
C ALA A 169 -5.06 -15.01 -14.58
N THR A 170 -3.82 -15.04 -14.13
CA THR A 170 -3.38 -14.51 -12.85
C THR A 170 -2.24 -13.54 -13.09
N TRP A 171 -2.20 -12.42 -12.38
CA TRP A 171 -0.99 -11.63 -12.29
C TRP A 171 -0.80 -11.06 -10.89
N VAL A 172 0.47 -10.90 -10.53
CA VAL A 172 0.89 -10.19 -9.34
C VAL A 172 1.86 -9.09 -9.74
N MET A 173 1.82 -7.96 -9.03
CA MET A 173 2.82 -6.92 -9.17
C MET A 173 3.46 -6.66 -7.83
N HIS A 174 4.79 -6.58 -7.80
CA HIS A 174 5.57 -6.24 -6.61
C HIS A 174 6.30 -4.93 -6.83
N THR A 175 6.20 -4.03 -5.86
CA THR A 175 6.94 -2.77 -5.85
C THR A 175 8.00 -2.77 -4.75
N PHE A 176 9.04 -1.96 -4.93
CA PHE A 176 10.23 -2.01 -4.07
C PHE A 176 10.34 -0.82 -3.12
N LEU A 177 10.82 -1.09 -1.90
CA LEU A 177 11.09 -0.09 -0.88
C LEU A 177 12.60 0.08 -0.69
N GLY A 178 13.10 1.31 -0.83
CA GLY A 178 14.52 1.60 -0.66
C GLY A 178 14.97 1.58 0.80
N ASN A 179 16.17 1.09 1.07
CA ASN A 179 16.86 1.26 2.34
C ASN A 179 17.31 2.73 2.54
N ALA A 180 18.08 3.01 3.59
CA ALA A 180 18.58 4.37 3.87
C ALA A 180 19.41 4.97 2.70
N GLY A 181 20.08 4.12 1.92
CA GLY A 181 20.85 4.51 0.72
C GLY A 181 20.00 4.57 -0.57
N GLY A 182 18.75 4.11 -0.53
CA GLY A 182 17.83 4.04 -1.66
C GLY A 182 18.01 2.83 -2.58
N LYS A 183 18.75 1.82 -2.12
CA LYS A 183 18.83 0.50 -2.77
C LYS A 183 17.88 -0.48 -2.10
N GLU A 184 17.48 -1.52 -2.79
CA GLU A 184 16.67 -2.58 -2.21
C GLU A 184 17.44 -3.41 -1.18
N PHE A 185 16.71 -4.08 -0.27
CA PHE A 185 17.21 -5.21 0.48
C PHE A 185 17.38 -6.39 -0.48
N SER A 186 18.60 -6.91 -0.60
CA SER A 186 19.02 -8.07 -1.41
C SER A 186 19.30 -7.81 -2.90
N GLN A 187 20.57 -8.03 -3.28
CA GLN A 187 21.03 -8.42 -4.62
C GLN A 187 21.15 -7.42 -5.79
N GLY A 188 21.03 -6.10 -5.58
CA GLY A 188 21.74 -5.12 -6.43
C GLY A 188 21.36 -5.01 -7.93
N GLN A 189 20.43 -5.82 -8.45
CA GLN A 189 19.90 -5.70 -9.81
C GLN A 189 18.62 -4.84 -9.89
N LEU A 190 17.86 -4.74 -8.80
CA LEU A 190 16.63 -3.97 -8.72
C LEU A 190 16.82 -2.70 -7.89
N SER A 191 16.12 -1.65 -8.29
CA SER A 191 16.14 -0.36 -7.59
C SER A 191 14.83 -0.16 -6.82
N ALA A 192 14.82 0.74 -5.85
CA ALA A 192 13.58 1.16 -5.19
C ALA A 192 12.58 1.82 -6.17
N GLN A 193 13.01 2.11 -7.41
CA GLN A 193 12.22 2.70 -8.47
C GLN A 193 11.85 1.69 -9.56
N THR A 194 12.12 0.40 -9.37
CA THR A 194 11.60 -0.65 -10.24
C THR A 194 10.34 -1.27 -9.63
N PHE A 195 9.59 -1.98 -10.46
CA PHE A 195 8.56 -2.91 -10.01
C PHE A 195 8.49 -4.07 -11.00
N LYS A 196 8.05 -5.22 -10.50
CA LYS A 196 7.93 -6.45 -11.26
C LYS A 196 6.47 -6.82 -11.43
N ILE A 197 6.13 -7.35 -12.59
CA ILE A 197 4.84 -7.96 -12.86
C ILE A 197 5.09 -9.40 -13.27
N PHE A 198 4.43 -10.33 -12.58
CA PHE A 198 4.41 -11.73 -12.94
C PHE A 198 3.02 -12.07 -13.44
N THR A 199 2.93 -12.77 -14.55
CA THR A 199 1.65 -13.22 -15.11
C THR A 199 1.69 -14.72 -15.33
N ARG A 200 0.61 -15.39 -14.98
CA ARG A 200 0.36 -16.81 -15.25
C ARG A 200 -0.87 -16.97 -16.13
N LEU A 201 -0.72 -17.70 -17.23
CA LEU A 201 -1.85 -18.18 -18.03
C LEU A 201 -1.89 -19.71 -17.94
N ASP A 202 -3.00 -20.26 -17.46
CA ASP A 202 -3.18 -21.70 -17.28
C ASP A 202 -4.65 -22.14 -17.48
N GLY A 203 -4.96 -23.40 -17.17
CA GLY A 203 -6.34 -23.91 -17.20
C GLY A 203 -7.01 -23.89 -18.57
N PHE A 204 -6.22 -23.87 -19.65
CA PHE A 204 -6.68 -23.79 -21.03
C PHE A 204 -7.62 -24.95 -21.37
N ALA A 205 -8.73 -24.66 -22.04
CA ALA A 205 -9.63 -25.66 -22.58
C ALA A 205 -10.52 -25.08 -23.66
N VAL A 206 -10.97 -25.94 -24.57
CA VAL A 206 -12.25 -25.71 -25.27
C VAL A 206 -13.32 -26.39 -24.45
N VAL A 207 -14.34 -25.64 -24.04
CA VAL A 207 -15.48 -26.14 -23.27
C VAL A 207 -16.77 -26.01 -24.08
N ASP A 208 -17.73 -26.92 -23.86
CA ASP A 208 -19.07 -26.84 -24.45
C ASP A 208 -19.96 -25.81 -23.74
N GLY A 209 -21.20 -25.62 -24.23
CA GLY A 209 -22.18 -24.71 -23.62
C GLY A 209 -22.59 -25.07 -22.18
N ASN A 210 -22.30 -26.29 -21.71
CA ASN A 210 -22.47 -26.70 -20.32
C ASN A 210 -21.21 -26.49 -19.46
N GLY A 211 -20.12 -26.00 -20.06
CA GLY A 211 -18.82 -25.81 -19.41
C GLY A 211 -17.96 -27.08 -19.30
N SER A 212 -18.35 -28.19 -19.93
CA SER A 212 -17.59 -29.43 -19.93
C SER A 212 -16.41 -29.34 -20.90
N VAL A 213 -15.26 -29.90 -20.51
CA VAL A 213 -14.03 -29.84 -21.33
C VAL A 213 -14.15 -30.77 -22.54
N LYS A 214 -14.18 -30.20 -23.75
CA LYS A 214 -14.10 -30.93 -25.04
C LYS A 214 -12.66 -31.22 -25.44
N VAL A 215 -11.78 -30.21 -25.26
CA VAL A 215 -10.35 -30.33 -25.56
C VAL A 215 -9.54 -29.78 -24.37
N PRO A 216 -8.75 -30.62 -23.68
CA PRO A 216 -7.95 -30.20 -22.53
C PRO A 216 -6.70 -29.41 -22.96
N SER A 217 -6.09 -28.70 -22.00
CA SER A 217 -4.88 -27.89 -22.24
C SER A 217 -3.72 -28.69 -22.84
N SER A 218 -3.55 -29.95 -22.43
CA SER A 218 -2.44 -30.82 -22.87
C SER A 218 -2.43 -31.06 -24.37
N ASP A 219 -3.61 -30.98 -24.99
CA ASP A 219 -3.83 -31.36 -26.37
C ASP A 219 -4.07 -30.13 -27.25
N LEU A 220 -4.21 -28.93 -26.70
CA LEU A 220 -4.56 -27.72 -27.42
C LEU A 220 -3.32 -26.98 -27.97
N SER A 221 -3.42 -26.44 -29.18
CA SER A 221 -2.38 -25.65 -29.86
C SER A 221 -2.99 -24.70 -30.91
N GLY A 222 -2.19 -23.82 -31.51
CA GLY A 222 -2.57 -22.98 -32.65
C GLY A 222 -3.21 -21.64 -32.25
N ILE A 223 -3.48 -21.46 -30.96
CA ILE A 223 -3.89 -20.17 -30.38
C ILE A 223 -2.64 -19.54 -29.77
N LYS A 224 -2.23 -18.38 -30.30
CA LYS A 224 -1.13 -17.60 -29.72
C LYS A 224 -1.67 -16.56 -28.76
N MET A 225 -1.01 -16.35 -27.64
CA MET A 225 -1.40 -15.37 -26.63
C MET A 225 -0.15 -14.68 -26.10
N GLY A 226 -0.23 -13.35 -25.96
CA GLY A 226 0.80 -12.56 -25.30
C GLY A 226 0.19 -11.78 -24.15
N VAL A 227 0.95 -11.60 -23.08
CA VAL A 227 0.61 -10.61 -22.06
C VAL A 227 1.42 -9.34 -22.34
N HIS A 228 0.73 -8.21 -22.35
CA HIS A 228 1.33 -6.91 -22.60
C HIS A 228 0.95 -5.97 -21.45
N PRO A 229 1.82 -5.83 -20.44
CA PRO A 229 1.73 -4.71 -19.51
C PRO A 229 2.14 -3.44 -20.27
N GLY A 230 1.17 -2.58 -20.57
CA GLY A 230 1.42 -1.30 -21.22
C GLY A 230 1.71 -0.21 -20.19
N PRO A 231 2.74 0.64 -20.38
CA PRO A 231 2.81 1.88 -19.62
C PRO A 231 1.63 2.76 -20.06
N GLY A 232 0.76 3.12 -19.12
CA GLY A 232 -0.31 4.09 -19.36
C GLY A 232 0.24 5.51 -19.44
N ALA A 233 -0.56 6.51 -19.08
CA ALA A 233 -0.13 7.90 -19.07
C ALA A 233 0.86 8.15 -17.91
N GLY A 234 2.14 7.80 -18.10
CA GLY A 234 3.16 7.88 -17.04
C GLY A 234 4.59 7.84 -17.55
N ALA A 235 5.54 8.06 -16.63
CA ALA A 235 6.97 8.19 -16.95
C ALA A 235 7.79 6.88 -16.82
N CYS A 236 7.14 5.77 -16.47
CA CYS A 236 7.79 4.47 -16.35
C CYS A 236 8.15 3.89 -17.72
N ARG A 237 9.19 3.05 -17.73
CA ARG A 237 9.70 2.38 -18.91
C ARG A 237 9.69 0.89 -18.69
N TYR A 238 9.27 0.17 -19.72
CA TYR A 238 9.50 -1.26 -19.85
C TYR A 238 11.01 -1.50 -19.92
N GLN A 239 11.51 -2.43 -19.11
CA GLN A 239 12.93 -2.81 -19.08
C GLN A 239 13.15 -4.20 -19.66
N SER A 240 12.36 -5.20 -19.25
CA SER A 240 12.50 -6.59 -19.71
C SER A 240 11.19 -7.39 -19.66
N GLY A 241 11.18 -8.53 -20.33
CA GLY A 241 10.08 -9.51 -20.37
C GLY A 241 9.81 -10.08 -21.78
N PRO A 242 8.86 -11.01 -21.94
CA PRO A 242 8.45 -11.49 -23.25
C PRO A 242 7.76 -10.40 -24.08
N ARG A 243 8.10 -10.28 -25.37
CA ARG A 243 7.45 -9.30 -26.29
C ARG A 243 6.60 -9.95 -27.37
N SER A 244 6.71 -11.26 -27.54
CA SER A 244 6.04 -11.99 -28.61
C SER A 244 4.96 -12.89 -28.03
N PRO A 245 3.78 -12.99 -28.68
CA PRO A 245 2.78 -13.99 -28.33
C PRO A 245 3.36 -15.40 -28.48
N ILE A 246 3.13 -16.24 -27.48
CA ILE A 246 3.52 -17.66 -27.47
C ILE A 246 2.27 -18.54 -27.59
N ASP A 247 2.42 -19.78 -28.07
CA ASP A 247 1.27 -20.67 -28.28
C ASP A 247 0.73 -21.23 -26.95
N VAL A 248 -0.55 -21.56 -26.87
CA VAL A 248 -1.19 -22.12 -25.67
C VAL A 248 -0.49 -23.39 -25.16
N TRP A 249 0.04 -24.24 -26.04
CA TRP A 249 0.77 -25.44 -25.59
C TRP A 249 2.10 -25.07 -24.89
N GLU A 250 2.71 -23.95 -25.28
CA GLU A 250 3.96 -23.46 -24.70
C GLU A 250 3.68 -22.80 -23.34
N TRP A 251 2.59 -22.02 -23.22
CA TRP A 251 2.08 -21.57 -21.92
C TRP A 251 1.77 -22.74 -20.99
N ASN A 252 1.21 -23.85 -21.49
CA ASN A 252 0.99 -25.03 -20.66
C ASN A 252 2.30 -25.68 -20.17
N ALA A 253 3.42 -25.50 -20.87
CA ALA A 253 4.73 -25.98 -20.46
C ALA A 253 5.48 -24.99 -19.54
N TYR A 254 5.29 -23.68 -19.79
CA TYR A 254 5.89 -22.55 -19.11
C TYR A 254 4.82 -21.48 -18.88
N SER A 255 4.04 -21.62 -17.82
CA SER A 255 2.83 -20.83 -17.60
C SER A 255 3.09 -19.38 -17.21
N ASP A 256 4.33 -19.04 -16.89
CA ASP A 256 4.68 -17.82 -16.18
C ASP A 256 5.54 -16.91 -17.05
N ALA A 257 5.27 -15.61 -16.95
CA ALA A 257 6.09 -14.57 -17.58
C ALA A 257 6.38 -13.46 -16.56
N GLU A 258 7.63 -13.01 -16.54
CA GLU A 258 8.09 -11.88 -15.73
C GLU A 258 8.28 -10.64 -16.63
N TYR A 259 7.87 -9.49 -16.11
CA TYR A 259 8.06 -8.19 -16.71
C TYR A 259 8.65 -7.22 -15.69
N ILE A 260 9.68 -6.47 -16.09
CA ILE A 260 10.30 -5.45 -15.24
C ILE A 260 10.02 -4.07 -15.82
N PHE A 261 9.59 -3.17 -14.93
CA PHE A 261 9.41 -1.76 -15.22
C PHE A 261 10.22 -0.92 -14.25
N GLY A 262 10.60 0.28 -14.68
CA GLY A 262 11.24 1.23 -13.80
C GLY A 262 11.26 2.64 -14.36
N TRP A 263 11.89 3.54 -13.62
CA TRP A 263 12.11 4.93 -14.03
C TRP A 263 13.58 5.15 -14.31
N GLU A 264 13.93 5.48 -15.54
CA GLU A 264 15.29 5.87 -15.92
C GLU A 264 15.41 7.39 -15.96
N GLY A 265 16.50 7.92 -15.39
CA GLY A 265 16.86 9.34 -15.49
C GLY A 265 16.01 10.30 -14.65
N ILE A 266 15.05 9.79 -13.87
CA ILE A 266 14.23 10.58 -12.95
C ILE A 266 14.75 10.35 -11.53
N THR A 267 15.06 11.44 -10.82
CA THR A 267 15.66 11.40 -9.49
C THR A 267 14.97 12.28 -8.46
N SER A 268 13.84 12.90 -8.81
CA SER A 268 13.12 13.83 -7.94
C SER A 268 11.63 13.91 -8.27
N GLY A 269 10.84 14.23 -7.24
CA GLY A 269 9.38 14.39 -7.33
C GLY A 269 8.62 13.07 -7.13
N VAL A 270 7.30 13.17 -7.18
CA VAL A 270 6.40 12.01 -7.14
C VAL A 270 5.97 11.71 -8.57
N HIS A 271 6.16 10.47 -9.01
CA HIS A 271 5.82 10.04 -10.36
C HIS A 271 4.83 8.89 -10.31
N ARG A 272 3.93 8.84 -11.31
CA ARG A 272 2.91 7.80 -11.42
C ARG A 272 3.10 7.03 -12.73
N CYS A 273 2.81 5.75 -12.65
CA CYS A 273 2.79 4.83 -13.76
C CYS A 273 1.52 4.01 -13.67
N GLU A 274 0.63 4.24 -14.61
CA GLU A 274 -0.48 3.34 -14.86
C GLU A 274 0.06 2.11 -15.58
N VAL A 275 -0.36 0.92 -15.17
CA VAL A 275 0.05 -0.33 -15.81
C VAL A 275 -1.17 -1.17 -16.11
N GLY A 276 -1.56 -1.18 -17.37
CA GLY A 276 -2.63 -2.04 -17.86
C GLY A 276 -2.05 -3.39 -18.26
N VAL A 277 -2.39 -4.45 -17.53
CA VAL A 277 -2.01 -5.83 -17.90
C VAL A 277 -3.08 -6.40 -18.81
N VAL A 278 -2.74 -6.62 -20.09
CA VAL A 278 -3.69 -7.07 -21.10
C VAL A 278 -3.24 -8.42 -21.67
N VAL A 279 -4.17 -9.36 -21.81
CA VAL A 279 -3.98 -10.53 -22.69
C VAL A 279 -4.36 -10.14 -24.10
N PHE A 280 -3.43 -10.29 -25.03
CA PHE A 280 -3.66 -10.09 -26.45
C PHE A 280 -3.69 -11.42 -27.17
N ILE A 281 -4.76 -11.63 -27.94
CA ILE A 281 -4.93 -12.78 -28.81
C ILE A 281 -4.95 -12.30 -30.27
N PRO A 282 -3.95 -12.64 -31.10
CA PRO A 282 -3.81 -12.13 -32.45
C PRO A 282 -4.89 -12.69 -33.38
N GLY A 283 -5.48 -11.81 -34.18
CA GLY A 283 -6.38 -12.12 -35.28
C GLY A 283 -5.64 -12.66 -36.51
N GLU A 284 -6.34 -12.77 -37.64
CA GLU A 284 -5.75 -13.28 -38.89
C GLU A 284 -4.85 -12.26 -39.59
N ASP A 285 -5.12 -10.97 -39.39
CA ASP A 285 -4.28 -9.88 -39.88
C ASP A 285 -3.64 -9.13 -38.69
N GLN A 286 -2.60 -8.34 -38.97
CA GLN A 286 -1.86 -7.58 -37.94
C GLN A 286 -2.71 -6.50 -37.24
N LYS A 287 -3.92 -6.21 -37.73
CA LYS A 287 -4.80 -5.15 -37.23
C LYS A 287 -6.04 -5.68 -36.50
N SER A 288 -6.26 -6.98 -36.51
CA SER A 288 -7.33 -7.68 -35.82
C SER A 288 -6.74 -8.47 -34.66
N GLY A 289 -7.35 -8.35 -33.49
CA GLY A 289 -6.94 -9.06 -32.30
C GLY A 289 -7.88 -8.73 -31.16
N LEU A 290 -7.97 -9.64 -30.20
CA LEU A 290 -8.77 -9.46 -28.99
C LEU A 290 -7.82 -9.05 -27.86
N ALA A 291 -8.05 -7.87 -27.30
CA ALA A 291 -7.35 -7.38 -26.12
C ALA A 291 -8.29 -7.49 -24.91
N ILE A 292 -7.86 -8.26 -23.91
CA ILE A 292 -8.63 -8.52 -22.68
C ILE A 292 -7.87 -7.89 -21.51
N PRO A 293 -8.35 -6.75 -20.97
CA PRO A 293 -7.89 -6.19 -19.71
C PRO A 293 -7.95 -7.21 -18.57
N LEU A 294 -6.85 -7.39 -17.85
CA LEU A 294 -6.76 -8.28 -16.69
C LEU A 294 -6.90 -7.51 -15.37
N TRP A 295 -7.80 -6.55 -15.26
CA TRP A 295 -8.04 -5.86 -13.99
C TRP A 295 -9.52 -5.51 -13.84
N ASN A 296 -9.91 -5.15 -12.62
CA ASN A 296 -11.28 -4.70 -12.38
C ASN A 296 -11.46 -3.30 -13.00
N ARG A 297 -12.19 -3.24 -14.12
CA ARG A 297 -12.43 -2.04 -14.92
C ARG A 297 -13.44 -1.10 -14.23
N LYS A 298 -13.06 -0.57 -13.07
CA LYS A 298 -13.86 0.41 -12.32
C LYS A 298 -13.90 1.72 -13.08
N LEU A 299 -15.07 2.35 -13.11
CA LEU A 299 -15.30 3.62 -13.81
C LEU A 299 -15.41 4.78 -12.82
N VAL A 300 -14.80 5.91 -13.16
CA VAL A 300 -14.91 7.18 -12.43
C VAL A 300 -15.38 8.31 -13.34
N ASP A 301 -16.19 9.20 -12.78
CA ASP A 301 -16.60 10.44 -13.46
C ASP A 301 -15.45 11.47 -13.51
N THR A 302 -15.66 12.63 -14.13
CA THR A 302 -14.61 13.67 -14.20
C THR A 302 -14.25 14.29 -12.84
N ARG A 303 -15.01 13.98 -11.79
CA ARG A 303 -14.71 14.34 -10.39
C ARG A 303 -13.94 13.23 -9.66
N TYR A 304 -13.54 12.17 -10.37
CA TYR A 304 -12.89 10.98 -9.84
C TYR A 304 -13.73 10.23 -8.78
N LYS A 305 -15.06 10.37 -8.80
CA LYS A 305 -15.93 9.58 -7.94
C LYS A 305 -16.22 8.23 -8.58
N VAL A 306 -15.92 7.16 -7.84
CA VAL A 306 -16.24 5.79 -8.25
C VAL A 306 -17.74 5.59 -8.20
N GLU A 307 -18.34 5.21 -9.32
CA GLU A 307 -19.71 4.75 -9.33
C GLU A 307 -19.77 3.31 -8.85
N ARG A 308 -20.32 3.12 -7.65
CA ARG A 308 -20.32 1.84 -6.92
C ARG A 308 -20.94 0.66 -7.69
N ASN A 309 -21.72 0.92 -8.75
CA ASN A 309 -22.46 -0.10 -9.48
C ASN A 309 -22.02 -0.25 -10.95
N ARG A 310 -20.93 0.40 -11.40
CA ARG A 310 -20.48 0.32 -12.79
C ARG A 310 -19.09 -0.29 -12.92
N VAL A 311 -19.05 -1.61 -13.11
CA VAL A 311 -17.87 -2.33 -13.61
C VAL A 311 -18.04 -2.53 -15.11
N LEU A 312 -17.09 -2.05 -15.91
CA LEU A 312 -17.16 -2.15 -17.35
C LEU A 312 -16.92 -3.60 -17.80
N ARG A 313 -17.92 -4.20 -18.46
CA ARG A 313 -17.83 -5.57 -19.00
C ARG A 313 -17.04 -5.57 -20.32
N HIS A 314 -16.37 -6.67 -20.65
CA HIS A 314 -15.69 -6.80 -21.94
C HIS A 314 -16.70 -6.71 -23.09
N GLY A 315 -16.36 -5.96 -24.14
CA GLY A 315 -17.25 -5.70 -25.28
C GLY A 315 -18.26 -4.57 -25.07
N SER A 316 -18.44 -4.08 -23.85
CA SER A 316 -19.22 -2.86 -23.59
C SER A 316 -18.38 -1.63 -23.95
N GLY A 317 -18.93 -0.74 -24.77
CA GLY A 317 -18.35 0.60 -24.98
C GLY A 317 -18.25 1.35 -23.66
N ILE A 318 -17.33 2.32 -23.55
CA ILE A 318 -17.21 3.14 -22.34
C ILE A 318 -18.49 3.98 -22.22
N PRO A 319 -19.29 3.81 -21.14
CA PRO A 319 -20.51 4.60 -20.98
C PRO A 319 -20.17 6.08 -20.76
N VAL A 320 -21.14 6.94 -20.98
CA VAL A 320 -21.03 8.36 -20.64
C VAL A 320 -21.58 8.59 -19.23
N SER A 321 -20.96 9.51 -18.51
CA SER A 321 -21.36 9.90 -17.17
C SER A 321 -22.68 10.64 -17.18
N GLU A 322 -23.60 10.22 -16.32
CA GLU A 322 -24.91 10.85 -16.19
C GLU A 322 -24.82 12.24 -15.57
N TRP A 323 -23.71 12.55 -14.89
CA TRP A 323 -23.50 13.83 -14.23
C TRP A 323 -23.08 14.94 -15.21
N ASP A 324 -22.23 14.64 -16.19
CA ASP A 324 -21.59 15.63 -17.05
C ASP A 324 -21.59 15.30 -18.56
N GLY A 325 -22.08 14.13 -18.95
CA GLY A 325 -22.14 13.68 -20.34
C GLY A 325 -20.78 13.28 -20.95
N TYR A 326 -19.69 13.25 -20.16
CA TYR A 326 -18.38 12.82 -20.66
C TYR A 326 -18.19 11.31 -20.48
N PRO A 327 -17.43 10.62 -21.35
CA PRO A 327 -17.08 9.22 -21.15
C PRO A 327 -16.42 9.00 -19.78
N TYR A 328 -16.85 7.97 -19.05
CA TYR A 328 -16.18 7.61 -17.79
C TYR A 328 -14.70 7.29 -18.03
N THR A 329 -13.86 7.62 -17.06
CA THR A 329 -12.45 7.21 -17.07
C THR A 329 -12.32 5.84 -16.41
N GLU A 330 -11.60 4.94 -17.07
CA GLU A 330 -11.29 3.62 -16.51
C GLU A 330 -10.12 3.74 -15.51
N LEU A 331 -10.31 3.20 -14.31
CA LEU A 331 -9.23 3.09 -13.33
C LEU A 331 -8.31 1.92 -13.71
N VAL A 332 -7.09 2.27 -14.08
CA VAL A 332 -5.99 1.34 -14.36
C VAL A 332 -5.15 1.18 -13.08
N PRO A 333 -4.60 -0.01 -12.79
CA PRO A 333 -3.63 -0.18 -11.70
C PRO A 333 -2.51 0.85 -11.79
N VAL A 334 -2.15 1.47 -10.67
CA VAL A 334 -1.21 2.59 -10.64
C VAL A 334 -0.13 2.41 -9.57
N VAL A 335 1.11 2.54 -10.01
CA VAL A 335 2.27 2.60 -9.13
C VAL A 335 2.69 4.06 -9.02
N GLN A 336 2.85 4.52 -7.78
CA GLN A 336 3.43 5.81 -7.48
C GLN A 336 4.82 5.61 -6.88
N CYS A 337 5.83 6.20 -7.50
CA CYS A 337 7.19 6.17 -7.00
C CYS A 337 7.66 7.55 -6.58
N ASP A 338 8.51 7.58 -5.58
CA ASP A 338 9.14 8.80 -5.11
C ASP A 338 10.61 8.53 -4.70
N TRP A 339 11.37 9.60 -4.48
CA TRP A 339 12.80 9.57 -4.14
C TRP A 339 13.11 10.20 -2.79
N GLU A 340 12.07 10.61 -2.07
CA GLU A 340 12.19 11.33 -0.81
C GLU A 340 12.68 10.42 0.32
N LYS A 341 13.16 11.05 1.38
CA LYS A 341 13.47 10.36 2.63
C LYS A 341 12.21 10.29 3.47
N ALA A 342 11.79 9.08 3.83
CA ALA A 342 10.70 8.83 4.76
C ALA A 342 11.24 8.20 6.05
N GLY A 343 10.65 8.57 7.19
CA GLY A 343 11.11 8.16 8.51
C GLY A 343 12.39 8.87 8.98
N TRP A 344 12.88 8.45 10.15
CA TRP A 344 14.02 9.06 10.83
C TRP A 344 15.01 8.02 11.37
N GLY A 345 16.26 8.43 11.52
CA GLY A 345 17.34 7.62 12.09
C GLY A 345 17.57 6.29 11.36
N PRO A 346 17.74 5.16 12.06
CA PRO A 346 18.05 3.87 11.46
C PRO A 346 16.88 3.27 10.65
N ARG A 347 15.68 3.83 10.78
CA ARG A 347 14.46 3.38 10.08
C ARG A 347 14.20 4.17 8.80
N GLN A 348 15.11 5.07 8.43
CA GLN A 348 14.96 5.90 7.25
C GLN A 348 14.98 5.06 5.97
N ARG A 349 14.02 5.36 5.08
CA ARG A 349 13.87 4.75 3.76
C ARG A 349 13.98 5.83 2.70
N LYS A 350 14.89 5.67 1.73
CA LYS A 350 15.05 6.63 0.63
C LYS A 350 14.41 6.08 -0.64
N GLY A 351 13.35 6.74 -1.08
CA GLY A 351 12.58 6.34 -2.24
C GLY A 351 11.89 4.99 -2.13
N GLY A 352 11.05 4.72 -3.11
CA GLY A 352 10.25 3.51 -3.18
C GLY A 352 9.09 3.70 -4.15
N CYS A 353 8.50 2.58 -4.54
CA CYS A 353 7.28 2.52 -5.33
C CYS A 353 6.17 1.90 -4.48
N ILE A 354 4.99 2.48 -4.52
CA ILE A 354 3.80 1.99 -3.81
C ILE A 354 2.58 1.94 -4.73
N ASN A 355 1.64 1.07 -4.40
CA ASN A 355 0.27 1.15 -4.89
C ASN A 355 -0.42 2.37 -4.27
N ALA A 356 -0.68 3.39 -5.08
CA ALA A 356 -1.30 4.64 -4.61
C ALA A 356 -2.82 4.54 -4.41
N SER A 357 -3.46 3.49 -4.94
CA SER A 357 -4.89 3.24 -4.75
C SER A 357 -5.21 2.69 -3.36
N VAL A 358 -4.20 2.15 -2.66
CA VAL A 358 -4.37 1.57 -1.32
C VAL A 358 -4.24 2.66 -0.26
N PRO A 359 -5.28 2.89 0.57
CA PRO A 359 -5.21 3.82 1.68
C PRO A 359 -4.13 3.41 2.69
N ARG A 360 -3.38 4.40 3.16
CA ARG A 360 -2.34 4.23 4.18
C ARG A 360 -2.98 4.40 5.55
N VAL A 361 -2.99 3.35 6.35
CA VAL A 361 -3.68 3.34 7.64
C VAL A 361 -2.70 2.96 8.74
N PHE A 362 -2.47 3.86 9.69
CA PHE A 362 -1.68 3.57 10.88
C PHE A 362 -2.55 2.83 11.89
N VAL A 363 -2.38 1.50 11.95
CA VAL A 363 -3.15 0.65 12.85
C VAL A 363 -2.48 0.60 14.22
N MET A 364 -3.26 0.85 15.27
CA MET A 364 -2.84 0.78 16.66
C MET A 364 -3.75 -0.19 17.40
N SER A 365 -3.18 -1.15 18.12
CA SER A 365 -3.90 -2.15 18.90
C SER A 365 -3.71 -1.92 20.39
N LYS A 366 -4.79 -1.85 21.17
CA LYS A 366 -4.67 -1.72 22.64
C LYS A 366 -4.04 -2.97 23.26
N SER A 367 -4.36 -4.14 22.73
CA SER A 367 -3.79 -5.43 23.16
C SER A 367 -2.38 -5.68 22.60
N GLY A 368 -2.12 -5.27 21.36
CA GLY A 368 -0.84 -5.50 20.66
C GLY A 368 0.22 -4.42 20.87
N ASN A 369 -0.16 -3.21 21.29
CA ASN A 369 0.74 -2.07 21.46
C ASN A 369 0.65 -1.48 22.88
N THR A 370 0.75 -2.35 23.88
CA THR A 370 0.64 -1.99 25.30
C THR A 370 1.71 -1.00 25.76
N ASN A 371 2.87 -0.99 25.10
CA ASN A 371 3.99 -0.08 25.38
C ASN A 371 3.72 1.39 25.01
N PHE A 372 2.59 1.70 24.37
CA PHE A 372 2.13 3.08 24.18
C PHE A 372 0.61 3.25 24.35
N LEU A 373 0.02 2.47 25.26
CA LEU A 373 -1.43 2.43 25.49
C LEU A 373 -2.06 3.79 25.84
N GLU A 374 -1.36 4.62 26.63
CA GLU A 374 -1.88 5.95 27.02
C GLU A 374 -2.10 6.87 25.82
N VAL A 375 -1.23 6.77 24.80
CA VAL A 375 -1.36 7.53 23.54
C VAL A 375 -2.53 7.01 22.72
N ILE A 376 -2.71 5.69 22.65
CA ILE A 376 -3.87 5.09 21.95
C ILE A 376 -5.18 5.56 22.59
N GLN A 377 -5.26 5.57 23.92
CA GLN A 377 -6.44 6.05 24.65
C GLN A 377 -6.70 7.54 24.43
N HIS A 378 -5.64 8.36 24.37
CA HIS A 378 -5.76 9.77 24.05
C HIS A 378 -6.35 9.97 22.64
N ILE A 379 -5.77 9.32 21.62
CA ILE A 379 -6.22 9.44 20.22
C ILE A 379 -7.66 8.94 20.08
N GLU A 380 -8.03 7.82 20.71
CA GLU A 380 -9.41 7.32 20.70
C GLU A 380 -10.40 8.34 21.26
N LYS A 381 -10.07 8.95 22.40
CA LYS A 381 -10.91 9.98 23.03
C LYS A 381 -10.99 11.24 22.17
N ALA A 382 -9.92 11.61 21.47
CA ALA A 382 -9.91 12.75 20.56
C ALA A 382 -10.80 12.50 19.32
N LEU A 383 -10.79 11.28 18.78
CA LEU A 383 -11.59 10.90 17.62
C LEU A 383 -13.08 10.75 17.93
N ASP A 384 -13.46 10.36 19.15
CA ASP A 384 -14.87 10.15 19.51
C ASP A 384 -15.64 11.48 19.67
N PRO A 385 -16.57 11.82 18.76
CA PRO A 385 -17.30 13.09 18.79
C PRO A 385 -18.17 13.25 20.04
N ASN A 386 -18.52 12.17 20.72
CA ASN A 386 -19.37 12.21 21.92
C ASN A 386 -18.61 12.69 23.16
N VAL A 387 -17.28 12.53 23.19
CA VAL A 387 -16.46 12.85 24.37
C VAL A 387 -15.33 13.82 24.08
N ASN A 388 -15.03 14.09 22.80
CA ASN A 388 -13.88 14.93 22.43
C ASN A 388 -14.03 16.41 22.85
N ALA A 389 -15.24 16.89 23.12
CA ALA A 389 -15.48 18.21 23.71
C ALA A 389 -14.79 18.37 25.08
N GLY A 390 -14.65 17.27 25.83
CA GLY A 390 -13.99 17.22 27.13
C GLY A 390 -12.48 16.98 27.07
N THR A 391 -11.86 17.03 25.89
CA THR A 391 -10.40 16.93 25.75
C THR A 391 -9.73 18.31 25.87
N ALA A 392 -8.50 18.35 26.37
CA ALA A 392 -7.75 19.61 26.48
C ALA A 392 -7.07 19.98 25.15
N PRO A 393 -6.84 21.26 24.85
CA PRO A 393 -7.56 22.39 25.45
C PRO A 393 -9.05 22.31 25.06
N PRO A 394 -9.99 22.76 25.92
CA PRO A 394 -11.40 22.79 25.54
C PRO A 394 -11.62 23.76 24.37
N LYS A 395 -12.32 23.31 23.33
CA LYS A 395 -12.75 24.21 22.26
C LYS A 395 -13.90 25.06 22.76
N ARG A 396 -13.83 26.38 22.60
CA ARG A 396 -14.88 27.30 23.07
C ARG A 396 -15.19 28.35 22.02
N ALA A 397 -16.48 28.70 21.91
CA ALA A 397 -16.91 29.83 21.12
C ALA A 397 -16.14 31.09 21.52
N ARG A 398 -15.73 31.90 20.53
CA ARG A 398 -15.08 33.21 20.71
C ARG A 398 -13.68 33.19 21.34
N HIS A 399 -13.08 32.02 21.55
CA HIS A 399 -11.67 31.96 21.92
C HIS A 399 -10.79 32.38 20.74
N ASP A 400 -9.83 33.26 20.98
CA ASP A 400 -8.89 33.76 19.96
C ASP A 400 -7.71 32.77 19.80
N TRP A 401 -7.91 31.76 18.96
CA TRP A 401 -6.88 30.76 18.65
C TRP A 401 -5.67 31.33 17.91
N SER A 402 -5.70 32.59 17.45
CA SER A 402 -4.50 33.23 16.88
C SER A 402 -3.46 33.61 17.95
N LYS A 403 -3.84 33.57 19.23
CA LYS A 403 -3.00 33.92 20.38
C LYS A 403 -2.76 32.71 21.31
N PRO A 404 -1.91 31.75 20.89
CA PRO A 404 -1.57 30.58 21.70
C PRO A 404 -0.84 30.91 23.02
N GLU A 405 -0.44 32.15 23.25
CA GLU A 405 0.03 32.62 24.56
C GLU A 405 -1.08 32.67 25.62
N PHE A 406 -2.36 32.61 25.24
CA PHE A 406 -3.51 32.66 26.15
C PHE A 406 -4.35 31.38 26.04
N PRO A 407 -3.97 30.27 26.70
CA PRO A 407 -4.77 29.04 26.67
C PRO A 407 -6.20 29.26 27.20
N PRO A 408 -7.22 28.55 26.67
CA PRO A 408 -8.55 28.54 27.27
C PRO A 408 -8.51 28.13 28.75
N ALA A 409 -9.09 28.94 29.64
CA ALA A 409 -9.14 28.66 31.08
C ALA A 409 -9.68 27.26 31.39
N ARG A 410 -9.10 26.53 32.35
CA ARG A 410 -9.57 25.18 32.75
C ARG A 410 -11.05 25.20 33.10
N THR A 411 -11.43 26.14 33.95
CA THR A 411 -12.80 26.35 34.42
C THR A 411 -13.36 27.60 33.75
N SER A 412 -14.52 27.47 33.12
CA SER A 412 -15.26 28.60 32.56
C SER A 412 -16.74 28.29 32.57
N ILE A 413 -17.56 29.34 32.59
CA ILE A 413 -19.00 29.27 32.41
C ILE A 413 -19.39 28.83 30.99
N MET A 414 -18.49 28.96 30.00
CA MET A 414 -18.76 28.56 28.63
C MET A 414 -18.55 27.06 28.44
N VAL A 415 -19.61 26.40 27.96
CA VAL A 415 -19.60 24.96 27.67
C VAL A 415 -18.62 24.66 26.52
N PRO A 416 -17.74 23.65 26.66
CA PRO A 416 -16.89 23.22 25.56
C PRO A 416 -17.68 22.71 24.36
N GLU A 417 -17.20 23.01 23.16
CA GLU A 417 -17.73 22.53 21.89
C GLU A 417 -17.06 21.23 21.45
N SER A 418 -17.80 20.40 20.71
CA SER A 418 -17.23 19.23 20.04
C SER A 418 -16.18 19.66 19.00
N LYS A 419 -15.14 18.84 18.86
CA LYS A 419 -14.01 19.08 17.96
C LYS A 419 -14.19 18.31 16.66
N THR A 420 -13.83 18.94 15.54
CA THR A 420 -13.79 18.28 14.23
C THR A 420 -12.40 17.71 14.00
N ILE A 421 -12.22 16.44 14.35
CA ILE A 421 -10.93 15.74 14.31
C ILE A 421 -10.88 14.80 13.09
N TYR A 422 -9.77 14.83 12.35
CA TYR A 422 -9.59 14.10 11.10
C TYR A 422 -8.88 12.76 11.33
N GLY A 423 -8.93 11.90 10.32
CA GLY A 423 -8.10 10.71 10.23
C GLY A 423 -8.71 9.44 10.83
N ASP A 424 -9.97 9.43 11.25
CA ASP A 424 -10.59 8.19 11.76
C ASP A 424 -10.88 7.24 10.60
N TRP A 425 -10.16 6.12 10.52
CA TRP A 425 -10.45 5.10 9.52
C TRP A 425 -11.81 4.41 9.72
N LYS A 426 -12.37 4.42 10.95
CA LYS A 426 -13.66 3.76 11.23
C LYS A 426 -14.85 4.58 10.73
N ASP A 427 -14.70 5.89 10.62
CA ASP A 427 -15.74 6.77 10.08
C ASP A 427 -15.52 6.95 8.56
N PRO A 428 -16.42 6.42 7.70
CA PRO A 428 -16.28 6.52 6.25
C PRO A 428 -16.32 7.97 5.73
N ASN A 429 -16.77 8.94 6.55
CA ASN A 429 -16.79 10.35 6.20
C ASN A 429 -15.58 11.12 6.75
N SER A 430 -14.72 10.50 7.56
CA SER A 430 -13.56 11.18 8.14
C SER A 430 -12.53 11.50 7.06
N PRO A 431 -12.19 12.78 6.86
CA PRO A 431 -11.15 13.13 5.89
C PRO A 431 -9.77 12.63 6.37
N PRO A 432 -8.83 12.37 5.44
CA PRO A 432 -7.49 11.92 5.81
C PRO A 432 -6.69 12.97 6.56
N LEU A 433 -5.68 12.50 7.30
CA LEU A 433 -4.55 13.31 7.72
C LEU A 433 -3.60 13.53 6.54
N ILE A 434 -2.99 14.70 6.46
CA ILE A 434 -2.01 15.05 5.42
C ILE A 434 -0.67 15.30 6.09
N LYS A 435 0.34 14.50 5.76
CA LYS A 435 1.70 14.66 6.31
C LYS A 435 2.31 16.01 5.90
N VAL A 436 3.03 16.66 6.81
CA VAL A 436 3.79 17.89 6.53
C VAL A 436 5.29 17.72 6.71
N ASN A 437 6.07 18.71 6.26
CA ASN A 437 7.50 18.79 6.52
C ASN A 437 7.80 19.21 7.99
N THR A 438 9.07 19.17 8.38
CA THR A 438 9.52 19.47 9.75
C THR A 438 9.22 20.91 10.18
N GLU A 439 9.28 21.88 9.26
CA GLU A 439 9.00 23.28 9.56
C GLU A 439 7.54 23.49 9.99
N LYS A 440 6.59 22.99 9.20
CA LYS A 440 5.15 23.02 9.55
C LYS A 440 4.87 22.21 10.81
N ALA A 441 5.56 21.09 11.03
CA ALA A 441 5.40 20.32 12.25
C ALA A 441 5.86 21.10 13.49
N ASN A 442 6.97 21.84 13.39
CA ASN A 442 7.43 22.71 14.47
C ASN A 442 6.47 23.89 14.69
N TYR A 443 5.88 24.43 13.63
CA TYR A 443 4.81 25.44 13.75
C TYR A 443 3.61 24.89 14.53
N ASN A 444 3.16 23.67 14.23
CA ASN A 444 2.07 23.03 14.97
C ASN A 444 2.39 22.87 16.46
N ARG A 445 3.58 22.38 16.81
CA ARG A 445 4.01 22.24 18.21
C ARG A 445 4.05 23.57 18.95
N ARG A 446 4.59 24.61 18.32
CA ARG A 446 4.69 25.95 18.91
C ARG A 446 3.35 26.55 19.32
N HIS A 447 2.23 26.00 18.85
CA HIS A 447 0.90 26.45 19.25
C HIS A 447 0.54 26.09 20.70
N PHE A 448 1.21 25.11 21.31
CA PHE A 448 0.95 24.73 22.71
C PHE A 448 2.22 24.46 23.52
N GLU A 449 3.41 24.60 22.94
CA GLU A 449 4.70 24.52 23.63
C GLU A 449 5.67 25.65 23.23
N LYS A 450 6.64 25.92 24.11
CA LYS A 450 7.74 26.87 23.88
C LYS A 450 7.31 28.32 23.65
N LEU A 451 6.21 28.70 24.27
CA LEU A 451 5.75 30.09 24.36
C LEU A 451 5.67 30.51 25.82
N GLN A 452 5.69 31.82 26.07
CA GLN A 452 5.29 32.34 27.37
C GLN A 452 3.76 32.36 27.41
N PHE A 453 3.17 31.66 28.38
CA PHE A 453 1.72 31.61 28.55
C PHE A 453 1.25 32.53 29.66
N THR A 454 0.07 33.12 29.50
CA THR A 454 -0.71 33.66 30.62
C THR A 454 -1.99 32.85 30.73
N THR A 455 -2.10 32.07 31.80
CA THR A 455 -3.24 31.17 32.06
C THR A 455 -4.30 31.90 32.87
N ASP A 456 -5.57 31.50 32.72
CA ASP A 456 -6.70 32.02 33.52
C ASP A 456 -6.80 33.56 33.54
N VAL A 457 -6.53 34.18 32.39
CA VAL A 457 -6.50 35.65 32.22
C VAL A 457 -7.78 36.30 32.73
N GLY A 458 -7.62 37.36 33.53
CA GLY A 458 -8.72 38.13 34.12
C GLY A 458 -9.37 37.47 35.35
N THR A 459 -8.77 36.41 35.90
CA THR A 459 -9.25 35.75 37.13
C THR A 459 -8.24 35.90 38.28
N THR A 460 -8.66 35.56 39.50
CA THR A 460 -7.76 35.50 40.66
C THR A 460 -6.71 34.37 40.57
N ALA A 461 -6.84 33.46 39.61
CA ALA A 461 -5.91 32.37 39.35
C ALA A 461 -4.96 32.67 38.17
N GLU A 462 -4.96 33.90 37.65
CA GLU A 462 -4.10 34.29 36.53
C GLU A 462 -2.63 34.03 36.85
N ARG A 463 -1.92 33.40 35.92
CA ARG A 463 -0.50 33.04 36.11
C ARG A 463 0.30 33.12 34.83
N ARG A 464 1.52 33.64 34.92
CA ARG A 464 2.48 33.72 33.79
C ARG A 464 3.49 32.59 33.87
N TRP A 465 3.68 31.85 32.77
CA TRP A 465 4.66 30.75 32.64
C TRP A 465 5.61 31.01 31.46
N PRO A 466 6.93 31.08 31.67
CA PRO A 466 7.61 31.09 32.96
C PRO A 466 7.23 32.33 33.78
N ASP A 467 7.34 32.22 35.11
CA ASP A 467 7.10 33.31 36.05
C ASP A 467 8.30 34.26 36.07
N LEU A 468 8.44 34.97 34.95
CA LEU A 468 9.48 35.94 34.66
C LEU A 468 8.85 37.11 33.92
N ASP A 469 9.41 38.29 34.11
CA ASP A 469 9.04 39.43 33.30
C ASP A 469 9.48 39.24 31.85
N LYS A 470 8.72 39.84 30.92
CA LYS A 470 8.85 39.57 29.48
C LYS A 470 10.27 39.86 28.95
N GLU A 471 10.93 40.86 29.53
CA GLU A 471 12.30 41.27 29.17
C GLU A 471 13.36 40.24 29.60
N ASP A 472 13.05 39.42 30.60
CA ASP A 472 13.94 38.39 31.16
C ASP A 472 13.74 37.00 30.54
N VAL A 473 12.70 36.82 29.72
CA VAL A 473 12.41 35.54 29.08
C VAL A 473 13.39 35.28 27.94
N LYS A 474 14.30 34.34 28.19
CA LYS A 474 15.25 33.85 27.19
C LYS A 474 14.71 32.57 26.54
N PRO A 475 15.07 32.24 25.28
CA PRO A 475 14.51 31.09 24.56
C PRO A 475 14.62 29.75 25.30
N TRP A 476 15.69 29.51 26.05
CA TRP A 476 15.85 28.28 26.84
C TRP A 476 14.91 28.20 28.06
N HIS A 477 14.40 29.32 28.58
CA HIS A 477 13.38 29.32 29.63
C HIS A 477 12.05 28.72 29.14
N LEU A 478 11.78 28.83 27.84
CA LEU A 478 10.56 28.34 27.20
C LEU A 478 10.61 26.85 26.84
N THR A 479 11.80 26.24 26.83
CA THR A 479 12.01 24.86 26.32
C THR A 479 11.09 23.82 26.97
N TYR A 480 10.71 24.05 28.22
CA TYR A 480 9.88 23.14 29.00
C TYR A 480 8.44 23.62 29.17
N VAL A 481 8.05 24.75 28.58
CA VAL A 481 6.72 25.32 28.78
C VAL A 481 5.76 24.70 27.78
N ASN A 482 4.68 24.06 28.26
CA ASN A 482 3.63 23.50 27.40
C ASN A 482 2.26 23.50 28.10
N TYR A 483 1.19 23.42 27.30
CA TYR A 483 -0.19 23.37 27.79
C TYR A 483 -0.48 22.14 28.66
N CYS A 484 0.17 20.99 28.46
CA CYS A 484 -0.11 19.81 29.28
C CYS A 484 0.19 20.04 30.76
N LYS A 485 1.24 20.79 31.08
CA LYS A 485 1.52 21.21 32.47
C LYS A 485 0.39 22.08 33.01
N TYR A 486 -0.21 22.90 32.15
CA TYR A 486 -1.33 23.72 32.51
C TYR A 486 -2.63 22.95 32.58
N TYR A 487 -2.93 21.89 31.82
CA TYR A 487 -4.22 21.18 31.96
C TYR A 487 -4.17 19.97 32.88
N PHE A 488 -3.00 19.37 33.06
CA PHE A 488 -2.80 18.10 33.77
C PHE A 488 -1.77 18.22 34.90
N GLY A 489 -1.86 19.30 35.69
CA GLY A 489 -0.87 19.62 36.73
C GLY A 489 -0.64 18.47 37.73
N GLU A 490 -1.66 17.65 37.98
CA GLU A 490 -1.60 16.46 38.82
C GLU A 490 -0.63 15.38 38.29
N LYS A 491 -0.49 15.23 36.97
CA LYS A 491 0.50 14.31 36.38
C LYS A 491 1.93 14.76 36.65
N TYR A 492 2.12 16.07 36.79
CA TYR A 492 3.37 16.71 37.14
C TYR A 492 3.55 16.93 38.65
N ALA A 493 2.70 16.34 39.50
CA ALA A 493 2.93 16.31 40.94
C ALA A 493 4.28 15.63 41.24
N ASN A 494 5.01 16.18 42.21
CA ASN A 494 6.39 15.84 42.55
C ASN A 494 7.34 15.96 41.33
N PRO A 495 7.55 17.17 40.80
CA PRO A 495 8.40 17.38 39.65
C PRO A 495 9.86 17.11 40.00
N ASP A 496 10.64 16.62 39.04
CA ASP A 496 12.11 16.49 39.16
C ASP A 496 12.77 17.85 39.38
N LYS A 497 12.17 18.89 38.82
CA LYS A 497 12.62 20.28 38.94
C LYS A 497 11.45 21.24 38.73
N VAL A 498 11.43 22.34 39.48
CA VAL A 498 10.63 23.52 39.15
C VAL A 498 11.57 24.61 38.65
N ALA A 499 11.36 25.09 37.44
CA ALA A 499 12.15 26.19 36.88
C ALA A 499 11.22 27.35 36.57
N TYR A 500 11.44 28.50 37.21
CA TYR A 500 10.64 29.71 37.00
C TYR A 500 9.13 29.47 37.11
N GLY A 501 8.72 28.74 38.17
CA GLY A 501 7.33 28.38 38.41
C GLY A 501 6.77 27.25 37.54
N VAL A 502 7.52 26.72 36.57
CA VAL A 502 7.08 25.68 35.64
C VAL A 502 7.56 24.30 36.11
N PRO A 503 6.66 23.35 36.45
CA PRO A 503 7.06 22.02 36.88
C PRO A 503 7.64 21.22 35.72
N GLN A 504 8.70 20.45 35.95
CA GLN A 504 9.34 19.58 34.97
C GLN A 504 9.41 18.16 35.53
N LYS A 505 8.92 17.20 34.74
CA LYS A 505 8.95 15.79 35.09
C LYS A 505 9.31 15.00 33.85
N LYS A 506 10.49 14.40 33.83
CA LYS A 506 11.06 13.70 32.67
C LYS A 506 10.23 12.49 32.25
N SER A 507 9.53 11.87 33.20
CA SER A 507 8.67 10.71 32.94
C SER A 507 7.32 11.07 32.31
N VAL A 508 7.03 12.35 32.05
CA VAL A 508 5.74 12.80 31.50
C VAL A 508 5.95 13.67 30.27
N ALA A 509 5.39 13.25 29.15
CA ALA A 509 5.37 13.98 27.89
C ALA A 509 3.98 14.58 27.61
N CYS A 510 3.93 15.50 26.65
CA CYS A 510 2.69 16.09 26.15
C CYS A 510 2.44 15.53 24.74
N ASP A 511 1.50 14.60 24.64
CA ASP A 511 1.07 14.04 23.36
C ASP A 511 0.00 14.93 22.72
N GLU A 512 -0.09 14.91 21.39
CA GLU A 512 -1.02 15.73 20.60
C GLU A 512 -1.70 14.91 19.49
N TYR A 513 -3.00 15.17 19.28
CA TYR A 513 -3.74 14.64 18.15
C TYR A 513 -4.73 15.66 17.56
N PRO A 514 -4.79 15.88 16.23
CA PRO A 514 -3.95 15.28 15.20
C PRO A 514 -2.47 15.60 15.38
N PHE A 515 -1.61 14.72 14.90
CA PHE A 515 -0.16 14.81 15.12
C PHE A 515 0.41 16.13 14.57
N ALA A 516 1.41 16.73 15.23
CA ALA A 516 2.12 17.88 14.66
C ALA A 516 2.69 17.60 13.28
N SER A 517 3.04 16.37 12.98
CA SER A 517 3.53 15.93 11.67
C SER A 517 2.47 16.01 10.56
N THR A 518 1.26 16.52 10.83
CA THR A 518 0.14 16.66 9.87
C THR A 518 -0.32 18.10 9.65
N GLU A 519 -0.99 18.39 8.53
CA GLU A 519 -1.60 19.71 8.28
C GLU A 519 -2.72 20.04 9.28
N GLN A 520 -3.28 19.00 9.89
CA GLN A 520 -4.36 19.07 10.86
C GLN A 520 -3.85 19.21 12.31
N GLY A 521 -2.54 19.38 12.51
CA GLY A 521 -1.98 19.68 13.82
C GLY A 521 -2.46 21.03 14.38
N ALA A 522 -2.11 21.29 15.63
CA ALA A 522 -2.68 22.37 16.44
C ALA A 522 -2.60 23.78 15.81
N GLY A 523 -1.56 24.07 15.02
CA GLY A 523 -1.27 25.42 14.54
C GLY A 523 -2.29 26.00 13.55
N LYS A 524 -3.15 25.20 12.93
CA LYS A 524 -4.08 25.66 11.87
C LYS A 524 -5.55 25.23 12.09
N ARG A 525 -5.91 24.88 13.33
CA ARG A 525 -7.17 24.17 13.58
C ARG A 525 -8.14 24.84 14.52
N ASP A 526 -7.95 26.09 14.91
CA ASP A 526 -8.92 26.85 15.73
C ASP A 526 -9.47 26.02 16.93
N GLY A 527 -8.57 25.31 17.62
CA GLY A 527 -8.92 24.45 18.76
C GLY A 527 -9.44 23.05 18.45
N ASN A 528 -9.49 22.64 17.18
CA ASN A 528 -9.82 21.28 16.77
C ASN A 528 -8.59 20.36 16.84
N TYR A 529 -7.99 20.28 18.03
CA TYR A 529 -6.94 19.34 18.39
C TYR A 529 -7.06 18.98 19.87
N SER A 530 -6.44 17.89 20.28
CA SER A 530 -6.39 17.39 21.65
C SER A 530 -4.94 17.24 22.08
N ILE A 531 -4.67 17.51 23.35
CA ILE A 531 -3.41 17.19 24.01
C ILE A 531 -3.68 16.39 25.27
N GLN A 532 -2.71 15.54 25.65
CA GLN A 532 -2.79 14.77 26.88
C GLN A 532 -1.40 14.59 27.49
N ALA A 533 -1.31 14.76 28.82
CA ALA A 533 -0.14 14.36 29.56
C ALA A 533 -0.10 12.83 29.67
N VAL A 534 0.93 12.22 29.08
CA VAL A 534 1.13 10.77 29.02
C VAL A 534 2.53 10.41 29.53
N SER A 535 2.77 9.14 29.84
CA SER A 535 4.11 8.62 30.11
C SER A 535 5.07 8.95 28.96
N ASN A 536 6.27 9.43 29.28
CA ASN A 536 7.30 9.73 28.28
C ASN A 536 7.65 8.48 27.45
N ASP A 537 7.77 7.32 28.11
CA ASP A 537 8.11 6.07 27.45
C ASP A 537 7.03 5.64 26.44
N HIS A 538 5.75 5.88 26.78
CA HIS A 538 4.64 5.62 25.85
C HIS A 538 4.67 6.58 24.66
N ASN A 539 4.94 7.85 24.91
CA ASN A 539 5.01 8.85 23.85
C ASN A 539 6.18 8.59 22.88
N ASP A 540 7.35 8.24 23.41
CA ASP A 540 8.53 7.92 22.62
C ASP A 540 8.34 6.63 21.80
N ALA A 541 7.75 5.59 22.41
CA ALA A 541 7.44 4.35 21.72
C ALA A 541 6.42 4.57 20.59
N HIS A 542 5.37 5.36 20.82
CA HIS A 542 4.41 5.74 19.78
C HIS A 542 5.06 6.56 18.67
N GLY A 543 5.86 7.57 19.01
CA GLY A 543 6.59 8.38 18.02
C GLY A 543 7.49 7.52 17.13
N ALA A 544 8.20 6.56 17.72
CA ALA A 544 9.02 5.61 16.99
C ALA A 544 8.19 4.70 16.07
N ALA A 545 7.00 4.26 16.49
CA ALA A 545 6.08 3.46 15.69
C ALA A 545 5.49 4.26 14.52
N LEU A 546 5.12 5.53 14.75
CA LEU A 546 4.61 6.44 13.73
C LEU A 546 5.69 6.76 12.67
N ASP A 547 6.93 7.02 13.11
CA ASP A 547 8.06 7.24 12.20
C ASP A 547 8.37 6.01 11.34
N LYS A 548 8.25 4.81 11.93
CA LYS A 548 8.37 3.55 11.20
C LYS A 548 7.25 3.42 10.17
N PHE A 549 5.99 3.67 10.55
CA PHE A 549 4.86 3.70 9.62
C PHE A 549 5.10 4.68 8.47
N TYR A 550 5.61 5.88 8.73
CA TYR A 550 5.93 6.83 7.68
C TYR A 550 6.98 6.31 6.70
N ALA A 551 8.02 5.64 7.22
CA ALA A 551 9.06 5.05 6.40
C ALA A 551 8.53 3.89 5.54
N ASP A 552 7.80 2.98 6.19
CA ASP A 552 7.35 1.72 5.62
C ASP A 552 6.17 1.86 4.69
N TYR A 553 5.34 2.91 4.81
CA TYR A 553 4.20 3.17 3.93
C TYR A 553 4.39 4.39 3.03
N ARG A 554 5.64 4.88 2.91
CA ARG A 554 5.99 6.07 2.11
C ARG A 554 5.08 7.27 2.40
N VAL A 555 4.83 7.55 3.68
CA VAL A 555 4.04 8.73 4.09
C VAL A 555 4.99 9.93 4.19
N VAL A 556 5.22 10.54 3.03
CA VAL A 556 6.04 11.74 2.85
C VAL A 556 5.17 13.01 2.86
N PRO A 557 5.72 14.24 3.00
CA PRO A 557 4.91 15.46 2.97
C PRO A 557 3.93 15.51 1.79
N GLY A 558 2.67 15.90 2.05
CA GLY A 558 1.55 15.86 1.09
C GLY A 558 0.82 14.51 1.03
N SER A 559 1.38 13.44 1.61
CA SER A 559 0.72 12.13 1.66
C SER A 559 -0.48 12.12 2.59
N GLN A 560 -1.56 11.52 2.11
CA GLN A 560 -2.77 11.23 2.87
C GLN A 560 -2.68 9.88 3.61
N PHE A 561 -3.09 9.85 4.86
CA PHE A 561 -3.20 8.64 5.67
C PHE A 561 -4.30 8.77 6.74
N TRP A 562 -4.67 7.65 7.35
CA TRP A 562 -5.63 7.56 8.45
C TRP A 562 -5.02 6.81 9.64
N VAL A 563 -5.72 6.81 10.77
CA VAL A 563 -5.42 5.97 11.92
C VAL A 563 -6.58 5.01 12.18
N LYS A 564 -6.28 3.80 12.64
CA LYS A 564 -7.28 2.82 13.03
C LYS A 564 -6.93 2.24 14.39
N ILE A 565 -7.83 2.38 15.36
CA ILE A 565 -7.66 1.77 16.69
C ILE A 565 -8.40 0.45 16.74
N VAL A 566 -7.71 -0.65 17.02
CA VAL A 566 -8.29 -1.98 17.24
C VAL A 566 -8.15 -2.38 18.72
N ARG A 567 -9.02 -3.29 19.18
CA ARG A 567 -9.08 -3.70 20.58
C ARG A 567 -7.98 -4.70 20.92
#